data_AF-A0A2D6L3V7-F1
#
_entry.id   AF-A0A2D6L3V7-F1
#
_cell.length_a   1.000
_cell.length_b   1.000
_cell.length_c   1.000
_cell.angle_alpha   90.00
_cell.angle_beta   90.00
_cell.angle_gamma   90.00
#
_symmetry.space_group_name_H-M   'P 1'
#
loop_
_entity.id
_entity.type
_entity.pdbx_description
1 polymer ?
#
loop_
_entity_poly.entity_id
_entity_poly.type
_entity_poly.pdbx_seq_one_letter_code
_entity_poly.pdbx_strand_id
1 'polypeptide(L)'
;MECFICGISGDRTFLFDAISSKGVVKICRRCSFEEDVPIVGKKSSFEIKNDKKVNKKFCSANERNSIVEKQDKVLKQLVDKNAFEIAQYSKRMGNLVDNFHWVVMRARRAKKLTQGQFAKQIEESEVLVRLAEKGVIPENKYYFVQKLENALGIKILKEDVPIKSFDEERDRVKAELIKKVERNEISFDESTVKTLTIADISELRKKKESEIFEDVNKAPLSTSSTSLPKESKSVKNDLSAKEDLSDDEMDDIIFGRRD
;
A
#
# COMPACT_ATOMS: atom_id res chain seq x y z
N MET A 1 -18.89 -55.52 -22.36
CA MET A 1 -19.07 -55.26 -20.91
C MET A 1 -20.55 -55.37 -20.62
N GLU A 2 -20.92 -56.14 -19.60
CA GLU A 2 -22.32 -56.49 -19.31
C GLU A 2 -22.65 -56.21 -17.85
N CYS A 3 -23.93 -56.06 -17.54
CA CYS A 3 -24.43 -55.93 -16.17
C CYS A 3 -24.22 -57.24 -15.41
N PHE A 4 -23.64 -57.17 -14.21
CA PHE A 4 -23.39 -58.34 -13.36
C PHE A 4 -24.67 -59.09 -12.95
N ILE A 5 -25.81 -58.40 -12.86
CA ILE A 5 -27.08 -58.99 -12.38
C ILE A 5 -27.94 -59.49 -13.54
N CYS A 6 -28.19 -58.65 -14.54
CA CYS A 6 -29.13 -58.96 -15.63
C CYS A 6 -28.48 -59.32 -16.98
N GLY A 7 -27.14 -59.28 -17.09
CA GLY A 7 -26.42 -59.63 -18.33
C GLY A 7 -26.62 -58.67 -19.50
N ILE A 8 -27.31 -57.54 -19.32
CA ILE A 8 -27.51 -56.57 -20.41
C ILE A 8 -26.15 -55.97 -20.80
N SER A 9 -25.88 -55.96 -22.11
CA SER A 9 -24.70 -55.35 -22.71
C SER A 9 -24.71 -53.82 -22.66
N GLY A 10 -23.52 -53.25 -22.43
CA GLY A 10 -23.30 -51.80 -22.29
C GLY A 10 -23.67 -50.97 -23.51
N ASP A 11 -23.91 -51.60 -24.66
CA ASP A 11 -24.34 -50.91 -25.89
C ASP A 11 -25.82 -50.50 -25.83
N ARG A 12 -26.62 -51.20 -25.02
CA ARG A 12 -28.07 -50.93 -24.88
C ARG A 12 -28.39 -50.02 -23.69
N THR A 13 -27.53 -49.98 -22.68
CA THR A 13 -27.78 -49.24 -21.43
C THR A 13 -26.49 -48.75 -20.77
N PHE A 14 -26.55 -47.60 -20.10
CA PHE A 14 -25.44 -47.10 -19.28
C PHE A 14 -25.18 -48.00 -18.08
N LEU A 15 -23.93 -48.46 -17.97
CA LEU A 15 -23.43 -49.26 -16.86
C LEU A 15 -22.62 -48.38 -15.91
N PHE A 16 -22.91 -48.52 -14.62
CA PHE A 16 -22.24 -47.81 -13.53
C PHE A 16 -21.31 -48.74 -12.77
N ASP A 17 -20.24 -48.17 -12.20
CA ASP A 17 -19.39 -48.90 -11.24
C ASP A 17 -20.11 -48.98 -9.89
N ALA A 18 -20.25 -50.17 -9.33
CA ALA A 18 -20.92 -50.41 -8.05
C ALA A 18 -20.09 -51.37 -7.18
N ILE A 19 -20.26 -51.29 -5.86
CA ILE A 19 -19.52 -52.12 -4.90
C ILE A 19 -20.40 -53.31 -4.48
N SER A 20 -19.95 -54.52 -4.79
CA SER A 20 -20.58 -55.77 -4.35
C SER A 20 -19.62 -56.56 -3.46
N SER A 21 -20.09 -57.65 -2.86
CA SER A 21 -19.28 -58.57 -2.04
C SER A 21 -18.11 -59.19 -2.82
N LYS A 22 -18.23 -59.28 -4.16
CA LYS A 22 -17.19 -59.77 -5.07
C LYS A 22 -16.22 -58.68 -5.57
N GLY A 23 -16.35 -57.45 -5.07
CA GLY A 23 -15.55 -56.30 -5.49
C GLY A 23 -16.31 -55.31 -6.37
N VAL A 24 -15.58 -54.53 -7.16
CA VAL A 24 -16.15 -53.49 -8.04
C VAL A 24 -16.70 -54.14 -9.31
N VAL A 25 -18.02 -54.02 -9.50
CA VAL A 25 -18.74 -54.63 -10.63
C VAL A 25 -19.51 -53.58 -11.42
N LYS A 26 -19.82 -53.87 -12.69
CA LYS A 26 -20.63 -53.01 -13.56
C LYS A 26 -22.10 -53.40 -13.43
N ILE A 27 -22.96 -52.44 -13.09
CA ILE A 27 -24.40 -52.67 -12.90
C ILE A 27 -25.20 -51.61 -13.67
N CYS A 28 -26.35 -51.99 -14.23
CA CYS A 28 -27.27 -51.03 -14.86
C CYS A 28 -28.13 -50.30 -13.82
N ARG A 29 -28.71 -49.16 -14.18
CA ARG A 29 -29.50 -48.34 -13.25
C ARG A 29 -30.69 -49.09 -12.62
N ARG A 30 -31.31 -50.01 -13.36
CA ARG A 30 -32.46 -50.80 -12.87
C ARG A 30 -32.05 -51.74 -11.75
N CYS A 31 -31.03 -52.56 -11.98
CA CYS A 31 -30.56 -53.52 -10.99
C CYS A 31 -29.96 -52.84 -9.74
N SER A 32 -29.38 -51.64 -9.87
CA SER A 32 -28.93 -50.88 -8.70
C SER A 32 -30.09 -50.43 -7.80
N PHE A 33 -31.26 -50.15 -8.37
CA PHE A 33 -32.45 -49.74 -7.62
C PHE A 33 -33.21 -50.93 -7.03
N GLU A 34 -33.20 -52.08 -7.69
CA GLU A 34 -33.87 -53.29 -7.21
C GLU A 34 -33.08 -53.97 -6.08
N GLU A 35 -31.76 -53.98 -6.17
CA GLU A 35 -30.87 -54.66 -5.21
C GLU A 35 -30.17 -53.68 -4.24
N ASP A 36 -30.57 -52.40 -4.25
CA ASP A 36 -30.01 -51.31 -3.43
C ASP A 36 -28.46 -51.25 -3.42
N VAL A 37 -27.83 -51.53 -4.56
CA VAL A 37 -26.37 -51.57 -4.66
C VAL A 37 -25.82 -50.14 -4.82
N PRO A 38 -24.88 -49.71 -3.97
CA PRO A 38 -24.33 -48.35 -4.02
C PRO A 38 -23.48 -48.12 -5.28
N ILE A 39 -23.84 -47.09 -6.04
CA ILE A 39 -23.12 -46.66 -7.24
C ILE A 39 -21.96 -45.73 -6.86
N VAL A 40 -20.77 -46.03 -7.37
CA VAL A 40 -19.58 -45.18 -7.27
C VAL A 40 -19.57 -44.19 -8.42
N GLY A 41 -20.00 -42.96 -8.13
CA GLY A 41 -19.88 -41.85 -9.08
C GLY A 41 -18.42 -41.42 -9.24
N LYS A 42 -17.81 -41.67 -10.40
CA LYS A 42 -16.54 -41.02 -10.76
C LYS A 42 -16.83 -39.54 -11.00
N LYS A 43 -16.40 -38.69 -10.06
CA LYS A 43 -16.41 -37.24 -10.26
C LYS A 43 -15.74 -36.94 -11.60
N SER A 44 -16.41 -36.16 -12.44
CA SER A 44 -15.83 -35.75 -13.71
C SER A 44 -14.56 -34.93 -13.42
N SER A 45 -13.50 -35.09 -14.22
CA SER A 45 -12.25 -34.32 -14.06
C SER A 45 -12.46 -32.81 -14.15
N PHE A 46 -13.61 -32.38 -14.67
CA PHE A 46 -14.06 -30.99 -14.72
C PHE A 46 -14.58 -30.46 -13.37
N GLU A 47 -15.23 -31.27 -12.54
CA GLU A 47 -15.69 -30.85 -11.20
C GLU A 47 -14.54 -30.71 -10.18
N ILE A 48 -13.46 -31.47 -10.36
CA ILE A 48 -12.29 -31.41 -9.47
C ILE A 48 -11.60 -30.03 -9.52
N LYS A 49 -11.76 -29.27 -10.62
CA LYS A 49 -11.19 -27.90 -10.71
C LYS A 49 -11.96 -26.88 -9.87
N ASN A 50 -13.25 -27.10 -9.61
CA ASN A 50 -14.07 -26.20 -8.81
C ASN A 50 -14.00 -26.52 -7.31
N ASP A 51 -13.83 -27.79 -6.94
CA ASP A 51 -13.73 -28.23 -5.53
C ASP A 51 -12.40 -27.85 -4.84
N LYS A 52 -11.34 -27.49 -5.59
CA LYS A 52 -10.06 -27.03 -5.01
C LYS A 52 -10.15 -25.67 -4.30
N LYS A 53 -11.31 -24.99 -4.32
CA LYS A 53 -11.48 -23.68 -3.66
C LYS A 53 -12.06 -23.73 -2.23
N VAL A 54 -12.52 -24.88 -1.72
CA VAL A 54 -13.34 -24.89 -0.48
C VAL A 54 -12.69 -25.56 0.74
N ASN A 55 -11.57 -26.29 0.62
CA ASN A 55 -10.86 -26.80 1.81
C ASN A 55 -9.69 -25.90 2.24
N LYS A 56 -10.01 -24.80 2.93
CA LYS A 56 -9.09 -24.01 3.78
C LYS A 56 -9.60 -23.91 5.23
N LYS A 57 -10.29 -24.93 5.75
CA LYS A 57 -10.83 -24.93 7.13
C LYS A 57 -10.11 -25.85 8.12
N PHE A 58 -8.97 -26.42 7.76
CA PHE A 58 -8.10 -27.12 8.72
C PHE A 58 -6.70 -26.49 8.69
N CYS A 59 -6.46 -25.58 9.65
CA CYS A 59 -5.19 -25.29 10.33
C CYS A 59 -5.34 -23.97 11.11
N SER A 60 -5.66 -24.04 12.40
CA SER A 60 -5.76 -22.89 13.34
C SER A 60 -4.44 -22.14 13.59
N ALA A 61 -3.40 -22.37 12.79
CA ALA A 61 -2.17 -21.58 12.77
C ALA A 61 -2.25 -20.34 11.84
N ASN A 62 -3.32 -20.20 11.05
CA ASN A 62 -3.41 -19.20 9.97
C ASN A 62 -4.09 -17.88 10.37
N GLU A 63 -4.76 -17.79 11.51
CA GLU A 63 -5.47 -16.56 11.91
C GLU A 63 -4.51 -15.42 12.23
N ARG A 64 -3.39 -15.70 12.92
CA ARG A 64 -2.37 -14.68 13.20
C ARG A 64 -1.76 -14.13 11.91
N ASN A 65 -1.47 -14.99 10.94
CA ASN A 65 -1.00 -14.56 9.62
C ASN A 65 -2.06 -13.73 8.89
N SER A 66 -3.35 -14.06 9.01
CA SER A 66 -4.42 -13.29 8.36
C SER A 66 -4.55 -11.86 8.92
N ILE A 67 -4.30 -11.66 10.22
CA ILE A 67 -4.35 -10.34 10.87
C ILE A 67 -3.13 -9.52 10.46
N VAL A 68 -1.94 -10.12 10.47
CA VAL A 68 -0.71 -9.47 10.00
C VAL A 68 -0.82 -9.10 8.53
N GLU A 69 -1.31 -10.00 7.67
CA GLU A 69 -1.54 -9.70 6.26
C GLU A 69 -2.58 -8.58 6.03
N LYS A 70 -3.58 -8.46 6.91
CA LYS A 70 -4.55 -7.35 6.87
C LYS A 70 -3.89 -6.03 7.30
N GLN A 71 -3.11 -6.05 8.38
CA GLN A 71 -2.37 -4.88 8.86
C GLN A 71 -1.38 -4.39 7.81
N ASP A 72 -0.63 -5.29 7.17
CA ASP A 72 0.30 -4.96 6.10
C ASP A 72 -0.41 -4.35 4.88
N LYS A 73 -1.61 -4.83 4.54
CA LYS A 73 -2.42 -4.23 3.46
C LYS A 73 -2.86 -2.82 3.80
N VAL A 74 -3.28 -2.56 5.04
CA VAL A 74 -3.69 -1.21 5.49
C VAL A 74 -2.50 -0.26 5.50
N LEU A 75 -1.35 -0.69 6.04
CA LEU A 75 -0.13 0.10 6.04
C LEU A 75 0.33 0.42 4.62
N LYS A 76 0.30 -0.58 3.72
CA LYS A 76 0.64 -0.37 2.31
C LYS A 76 -0.29 0.64 1.65
N GLN A 77 -1.60 0.57 1.91
CA GLN A 77 -2.57 1.53 1.40
C GLN A 77 -2.31 2.96 1.92
N LEU A 78 -1.94 3.12 3.18
CA LEU A 78 -1.59 4.44 3.75
C LEU A 78 -0.32 5.01 3.11
N VAL A 79 0.72 4.18 2.96
CA VAL A 79 1.97 4.57 2.27
C VAL A 79 1.68 4.96 0.83
N ASP A 80 0.84 4.20 0.13
CA ASP A 80 0.46 4.45 -1.26
C ASP A 80 -0.35 5.74 -1.41
N LYS A 81 -1.27 6.04 -0.49
CA LYS A 81 -2.03 7.30 -0.45
C LYS A 81 -1.10 8.50 -0.22
N ASN A 82 -0.25 8.44 0.81
CA ASN A 82 0.74 9.48 1.07
C ASN A 82 1.68 9.71 -0.12
N ALA A 83 2.15 8.63 -0.75
CA ALA A 83 3.02 8.73 -1.92
C ALA A 83 2.32 9.44 -3.10
N PHE A 84 1.03 9.16 -3.30
CA PHE A 84 0.23 9.79 -4.35
C PHE A 84 -0.02 11.28 -4.07
N GLU A 85 -0.39 11.63 -2.84
CA GLU A 85 -0.62 13.02 -2.43
C GLU A 85 0.66 13.85 -2.58
N ILE A 86 1.80 13.35 -2.07
CA ILE A 86 3.10 14.03 -2.22
C ILE A 86 3.44 14.24 -3.70
N ALA A 87 3.14 13.27 -4.56
CA ALA A 87 3.42 13.37 -5.99
C ALA A 87 2.48 14.33 -6.75
N GLN A 88 1.23 14.49 -6.30
CA GLN A 88 0.29 15.44 -6.92
C GLN A 88 0.71 16.89 -6.67
N TYR A 89 1.25 17.19 -5.49
CA TYR A 89 1.67 18.56 -5.15
C TYR A 89 3.11 18.88 -5.54
N SER A 90 3.92 17.86 -5.88
CA SER A 90 5.29 18.09 -6.31
C SER A 90 5.36 18.65 -7.73
N LYS A 91 6.08 19.77 -7.89
CA LYS A 91 6.47 20.28 -9.21
C LYS A 91 7.37 19.27 -9.92
N ARG A 92 7.43 19.34 -11.26
CA ARG A 92 8.36 18.51 -12.03
C ARG A 92 9.78 18.91 -11.66
N MET A 93 10.54 17.96 -11.15
CA MET A 93 11.96 18.14 -10.89
C MET A 93 12.65 18.56 -12.21
N GLY A 94 13.27 19.75 -12.22
CA GLY A 94 13.73 20.41 -13.45
C GLY A 94 14.96 19.79 -14.12
N ASN A 95 15.69 18.93 -13.38
CA ASN A 95 17.02 18.44 -13.79
C ASN A 95 16.99 17.07 -14.49
N LEU A 96 15.81 16.60 -14.91
CA LEU A 96 15.67 15.31 -15.59
C LEU A 96 15.76 15.46 -17.10
N VAL A 97 16.26 14.41 -17.75
CA VAL A 97 16.22 14.23 -19.20
C VAL A 97 14.78 14.32 -19.71
N ASP A 98 14.62 14.96 -20.85
CA ASP A 98 13.31 15.12 -21.47
C ASP A 98 12.72 13.75 -21.79
N ASN A 99 11.43 13.56 -21.50
CA ASN A 99 10.75 12.28 -21.66
C ASN A 99 11.39 11.10 -20.89
N PHE A 100 12.04 11.34 -19.74
CA PHE A 100 12.64 10.29 -18.91
C PHE A 100 11.70 9.10 -18.63
N HIS A 101 10.39 9.35 -18.49
CA HIS A 101 9.39 8.32 -18.23
C HIS A 101 9.39 7.20 -19.30
N TRP A 102 9.63 7.54 -20.56
CA TRP A 102 9.78 6.55 -21.64
C TRP A 102 11.08 5.76 -21.52
N VAL A 103 12.17 6.40 -21.09
CA VAL A 103 13.46 5.75 -20.86
C VAL A 103 13.33 4.71 -19.75
N VAL A 104 12.72 5.10 -18.62
CA VAL A 104 12.44 4.20 -17.49
C VAL A 104 11.56 3.02 -17.93
N MET A 105 10.45 3.30 -18.63
CA MET A 105 9.52 2.27 -19.08
C MET A 105 10.20 1.28 -20.06
N ARG A 106 11.00 1.80 -21.00
CA ARG A 106 11.73 0.98 -21.98
C ARG A 106 12.79 0.12 -21.31
N ALA A 107 13.59 0.69 -20.41
CA ALA A 107 14.63 -0.03 -19.68
C ALA A 107 14.04 -1.14 -18.79
N ARG A 108 12.93 -0.87 -18.09
CA ARG A 108 12.24 -1.92 -17.31
C ARG A 108 11.75 -3.06 -18.20
N ARG A 109 11.12 -2.74 -19.34
CA ARG A 109 10.65 -3.75 -20.30
C ARG A 109 11.79 -4.57 -20.89
N ALA A 110 12.95 -3.95 -21.15
CA ALA A 110 14.14 -4.66 -21.60
C ALA A 110 14.60 -5.72 -20.58
N LYS A 111 14.47 -5.43 -19.27
CA LYS A 111 14.74 -6.39 -18.18
C LYS A 111 13.60 -7.37 -17.91
N LYS A 112 12.47 -7.30 -18.65
CA LYS A 112 11.27 -8.13 -18.49
C LYS A 112 10.68 -8.13 -17.06
N LEU A 113 10.86 -7.04 -16.33
CA LEU A 113 10.33 -6.91 -14.96
C LEU A 113 8.92 -6.31 -14.98
N THR A 114 8.01 -6.88 -14.20
CA THR A 114 6.72 -6.23 -13.90
C THR A 114 6.92 -5.02 -12.99
N GLN A 115 5.95 -4.09 -12.93
CA GLN A 115 6.04 -2.91 -12.05
C GLN A 115 6.22 -3.31 -10.57
N GLY A 116 5.48 -4.33 -10.11
CA GLY A 116 5.58 -4.83 -8.74
C GLY A 116 6.91 -5.53 -8.44
N GLN A 117 7.47 -6.30 -9.39
CA GLN A 117 8.80 -6.90 -9.21
C GLN A 117 9.90 -5.83 -9.18
N PHE A 118 9.79 -4.82 -10.04
CA PHE A 118 10.73 -3.72 -10.06
C PHE A 118 10.67 -2.89 -8.78
N ALA A 119 9.46 -2.58 -8.29
CA ALA A 119 9.24 -1.89 -7.02
C ALA A 119 9.89 -2.64 -5.83
N LYS A 120 9.75 -3.96 -5.80
CA LYS A 120 10.42 -4.81 -4.80
C LYS A 120 11.94 -4.76 -4.91
N GLN A 121 12.49 -4.70 -6.13
CA GLN A 121 13.94 -4.65 -6.34
C GLN A 121 14.56 -3.33 -5.86
N ILE A 122 13.84 -2.21 -5.96
CA ILE A 122 14.31 -0.89 -5.50
C ILE A 122 13.89 -0.57 -4.06
N GLU A 123 13.14 -1.46 -3.41
CA GLU A 123 12.56 -1.28 -2.07
C GLU A 123 11.69 -0.03 -1.96
N GLU A 124 10.84 0.22 -2.95
CA GLU A 124 9.94 1.37 -2.99
C GLU A 124 8.50 0.95 -3.27
N SER A 125 7.55 1.87 -3.08
CA SER A 125 6.14 1.62 -3.42
C SER A 125 5.96 1.44 -4.93
N GLU A 126 5.09 0.50 -5.31
CA GLU A 126 4.66 0.29 -6.69
C GLU A 126 4.01 1.54 -7.29
N VAL A 127 3.36 2.36 -6.46
CA VAL A 127 2.74 3.62 -6.89
C VAL A 127 3.79 4.60 -7.39
N LEU A 128 4.95 4.70 -6.72
CA LEU A 128 6.04 5.57 -7.14
C LEU A 128 6.62 5.16 -8.50
N VAL A 129 6.77 3.85 -8.74
CA VAL A 129 7.18 3.33 -10.05
C VAL A 129 6.15 3.70 -11.12
N ARG A 130 4.85 3.52 -10.85
CA ARG A 130 3.78 3.90 -11.78
C ARG A 130 3.78 5.40 -12.08
N LEU A 131 4.03 6.23 -11.07
CA LEU A 131 4.12 7.69 -11.23
C LEU A 131 5.34 8.09 -12.06
N ALA A 132 6.50 7.47 -11.81
CA ALA A 132 7.71 7.68 -12.58
C ALA A 132 7.51 7.34 -14.06
N GLU A 133 6.84 6.22 -14.36
CA GLU A 133 6.47 5.84 -15.73
C GLU A 133 5.43 6.77 -16.38
N LYS A 134 4.67 7.52 -15.57
CA LYS A 134 3.76 8.59 -16.03
C LYS A 134 4.46 9.95 -16.16
N GLY A 135 5.73 10.05 -15.78
CA GLY A 135 6.50 11.30 -15.85
C GLY A 135 6.34 12.23 -14.65
N VAL A 136 5.89 11.70 -13.51
CA VAL A 136 5.80 12.46 -12.25
C VAL A 136 6.79 11.86 -11.25
N ILE A 137 7.76 12.66 -10.82
CA ILE A 137 8.70 12.31 -9.75
C ILE A 137 8.71 13.46 -8.74
N PRO A 138 8.48 13.18 -7.44
CA PRO A 138 8.53 14.20 -6.42
C PRO A 138 9.94 14.75 -6.20
N GLU A 139 10.07 16.07 -6.09
CA GLU A 139 11.35 16.81 -6.06
C GLU A 139 12.31 16.36 -4.95
N ASN A 140 11.79 15.99 -3.79
CA ASN A 140 12.60 15.60 -2.63
C ASN A 140 13.16 14.17 -2.71
N LYS A 141 12.99 13.47 -3.83
CA LYS A 141 13.41 12.07 -3.98
C LYS A 141 14.54 11.88 -4.98
N TYR A 142 15.63 12.64 -4.84
CA TYR A 142 16.85 12.40 -5.60
C TYR A 142 17.35 10.94 -5.45
N TYR A 143 17.28 10.40 -4.23
CA TYR A 143 17.60 8.99 -3.94
C TYR A 143 16.76 8.01 -4.75
N PHE A 144 15.50 8.32 -5.01
CA PHE A 144 14.64 7.47 -5.84
C PHE A 144 15.14 7.44 -7.28
N VAL A 145 15.53 8.59 -7.84
CA VAL A 145 16.12 8.65 -9.18
C VAL A 145 17.42 7.85 -9.23
N GLN A 146 18.30 8.00 -8.24
CA GLN A 146 19.54 7.23 -8.16
C GLN A 146 19.29 5.71 -8.05
N LYS A 147 18.29 5.29 -7.26
CA LYS A 147 17.86 3.89 -7.20
C LYS A 147 17.36 3.39 -8.56
N LEU A 148 16.59 4.20 -9.30
CA LEU A 148 16.13 3.85 -10.65
C LEU A 148 17.31 3.69 -11.61
N GLU A 149 18.24 4.64 -11.60
CA GLU A 149 19.45 4.63 -12.44
C GLU A 149 20.30 3.38 -12.16
N ASN A 150 20.57 3.09 -10.89
CA ASN A 150 21.34 1.91 -10.48
C ASN A 150 20.64 0.59 -10.84
N ALA A 151 19.33 0.50 -10.57
CA ALA A 151 18.58 -0.73 -10.81
C ALA A 151 18.39 -1.01 -12.31
N LEU A 152 18.24 0.02 -13.14
CA LEU A 152 18.02 -0.11 -14.58
C LEU A 152 19.30 0.01 -15.40
N GLY A 153 20.37 0.61 -14.87
CA GLY A 153 21.61 0.90 -15.60
C GLY A 153 21.45 2.02 -16.62
N ILE A 154 20.65 3.05 -16.30
CA ILE A 154 20.38 4.20 -17.18
C ILE A 154 20.79 5.50 -16.48
N LYS A 155 21.06 6.54 -17.26
CA LYS A 155 21.23 7.91 -16.77
C LYS A 155 19.98 8.72 -17.12
N ILE A 156 19.32 9.27 -16.11
CA ILE A 156 18.10 10.07 -16.19
C ILE A 156 18.39 11.55 -15.84
N LEU A 157 19.41 11.81 -15.03
CA LEU A 157 19.80 13.16 -14.66
C LEU A 157 20.63 13.83 -15.77
N LYS A 158 20.35 15.11 -16.04
CA LYS A 158 21.18 15.93 -16.95
C LYS A 158 22.51 16.23 -16.26
N GLU A 159 23.63 16.01 -16.97
CA GLU A 159 25.00 16.07 -16.43
C GLU A 159 25.42 17.49 -15.96
N ASP A 160 24.64 18.52 -16.28
CA ASP A 160 24.99 19.93 -16.07
C ASP A 160 24.71 20.47 -14.65
N VAL A 161 24.30 19.63 -13.70
CA VAL A 161 24.01 20.09 -12.34
C VAL A 161 24.96 19.41 -11.36
N PRO A 162 25.89 20.14 -10.71
CA PRO A 162 26.65 19.58 -9.61
C PRO A 162 25.66 19.14 -8.55
N ILE A 163 25.62 17.83 -8.33
CA ILE A 163 24.84 17.22 -7.26
C ILE A 163 25.50 17.72 -5.98
N LYS A 164 24.94 18.78 -5.38
CA LYS A 164 25.26 19.10 -3.99
C LYS A 164 24.89 17.86 -3.21
N SER A 165 25.88 17.14 -2.73
CA SER A 165 25.64 15.95 -1.94
C SER A 165 24.77 16.33 -0.74
N PHE A 166 23.91 15.43 -0.32
CA PHE A 166 23.05 15.65 0.85
C PHE A 166 23.88 16.01 2.10
N ASP A 167 25.14 15.58 2.14
CA ASP A 167 26.11 15.96 3.16
C ASP A 167 26.38 17.48 3.15
N GLU A 168 26.51 18.12 1.99
CA GLU A 168 26.69 19.57 1.90
C GLU A 168 25.47 20.35 2.42
N GLU A 169 24.25 19.88 2.13
CA GLU A 169 23.02 20.52 2.62
C GLU A 169 22.87 20.32 4.14
N ARG A 170 23.16 19.10 4.63
CA ARG A 170 23.16 18.80 6.07
C ARG A 170 24.19 19.64 6.82
N ASP A 171 25.38 19.78 6.26
CA ASP A 171 26.46 20.55 6.86
C ASP A 171 26.14 22.06 6.85
N ARG A 172 25.44 22.57 5.82
CA ARG A 172 24.91 23.94 5.80
C ARG A 172 23.88 24.17 6.89
N VAL A 173 22.87 23.30 7.01
CA VAL A 173 21.82 23.42 8.04
C VAL A 173 22.43 23.31 9.44
N LYS A 174 23.38 22.40 9.63
CA LYS A 174 24.10 22.22 10.89
C LYS A 174 24.93 23.45 11.23
N ALA A 175 25.64 24.03 10.26
CA ALA A 175 26.41 25.26 10.45
C ALA A 175 25.50 26.47 10.77
N GLU A 176 24.31 26.53 10.17
CA GLU A 176 23.35 27.60 10.41
C GLU A 176 22.69 27.50 11.79
N LEU A 177 22.43 26.27 12.26
CA LEU A 177 22.02 25.98 13.64
C LEU A 177 23.11 26.35 14.64
N ILE A 178 24.37 25.98 14.38
CA ILE A 178 25.51 26.35 15.24
C ILE A 178 25.62 27.87 15.34
N LYS A 179 25.52 28.60 14.22
CA LYS A 179 25.50 30.08 14.23
C LYS A 179 24.31 30.71 14.95
N LYS A 180 23.19 30.02 15.09
CA LYS A 180 22.04 30.49 15.91
C LYS A 180 22.30 30.24 17.39
N VAL A 181 22.91 29.11 17.73
CA VAL A 181 23.32 28.79 19.10
C VAL A 181 24.45 29.71 19.56
N GLU A 182 25.41 30.04 18.70
CA GLU A 182 26.49 30.99 19.03
C GLU A 182 25.99 32.43 19.18
N ARG A 183 24.96 32.84 18.41
CA ARG A 183 24.34 34.17 18.57
C ARG A 183 23.46 34.27 19.81
N ASN A 184 22.85 33.17 20.23
CA ASN A 184 22.21 33.07 21.52
C ASN A 184 23.27 32.62 22.53
N GLU A 185 24.20 33.52 22.90
CA GLU A 185 25.16 33.27 23.97
C GLU A 185 24.40 32.96 25.26
N ILE A 186 24.13 31.67 25.51
CA ILE A 186 23.69 31.20 26.81
C ILE A 186 24.96 31.19 27.67
N SER A 187 25.25 32.31 28.33
CA SER A 187 26.31 32.37 29.33
C SER A 187 25.91 31.48 30.50
N PHE A 188 26.48 30.27 30.54
CA PHE A 188 26.29 29.36 31.67
C PHE A 188 27.20 29.81 32.81
N ASP A 189 26.71 30.73 33.63
CA ASP A 189 27.41 31.15 34.84
C ASP A 189 27.33 30.03 35.89
N GLU A 190 28.42 29.27 36.03
CA GLU A 190 28.51 28.11 36.92
C GLU A 190 28.21 28.43 38.40
N SER A 191 28.39 29.70 38.79
CA SER A 191 28.06 30.23 40.11
C SER A 191 26.55 30.24 40.39
N THR A 192 25.73 30.56 39.38
CA THR A 192 24.26 30.64 39.53
C THR A 192 23.64 29.26 39.69
N VAL A 193 24.20 28.25 39.03
CA VAL A 193 23.70 26.86 39.05
C VAL A 193 23.83 26.22 40.43
N LYS A 194 24.85 26.62 41.22
CA LYS A 194 25.10 26.09 42.57
C LYS A 194 24.15 26.66 43.64
N THR A 195 23.48 27.77 43.36
CA THR A 195 22.56 28.46 44.29
C THR A 195 21.08 28.19 44.02
N LEU A 196 20.73 27.53 42.91
CA LEU A 196 19.33 27.26 42.58
C LEU A 196 18.77 26.13 43.45
N THR A 197 17.68 26.42 44.15
CA THR A 197 16.93 25.43 44.92
C THR A 197 15.84 24.76 44.08
N ILE A 198 15.30 23.65 44.57
CA ILE A 198 14.22 22.91 43.89
C ILE A 198 12.97 23.80 43.67
N ALA A 199 12.74 24.76 44.57
CA ALA A 199 11.65 25.72 44.44
C ALA A 199 11.84 26.63 43.21
N ASP A 200 13.04 27.18 43.02
CA ASP A 200 13.38 28.07 41.90
C ASP A 200 13.22 27.36 40.55
N ILE A 201 13.58 26.07 40.47
CA ILE A 201 13.43 25.25 39.25
C ILE A 201 11.94 25.06 38.91
N SER A 202 11.08 24.91 39.91
CA SER A 202 9.63 24.76 39.71
C SER A 202 8.99 26.05 39.20
N GLU A 203 9.47 27.21 39.65
CA GLU A 203 8.99 28.52 39.18
C GLU A 203 9.45 28.82 37.76
N LEU A 204 10.70 28.48 37.42
CA LEU A 204 11.23 28.64 36.06
C LEU A 204 10.46 27.78 35.03
N ARG A 205 10.06 26.56 35.40
CA ARG A 205 9.20 25.72 34.54
C ARG A 205 7.84 26.37 34.30
N LYS A 206 7.17 26.84 35.36
CA LYS A 206 5.87 27.50 35.24
C LYS A 206 5.94 28.76 34.36
N LYS A 207 6.99 29.58 34.51
CA LYS A 207 7.22 30.77 33.68
C LYS A 207 7.41 30.44 32.20
N LYS A 208 8.23 29.43 31.89
CA LYS A 208 8.41 28.98 30.49
C LYS A 208 7.14 28.40 29.88
N GLU A 209 6.38 27.64 30.65
CA GLU A 209 5.10 27.10 30.19
C GLU A 209 4.14 28.25 29.86
N SER A 210 4.01 29.27 30.70
CA SER A 210 3.15 30.43 30.39
C SER A 210 3.59 31.20 29.14
N GLU A 211 4.89 31.42 28.93
CA GLU A 211 5.39 32.13 27.72
C GLU A 211 5.07 31.37 26.43
N ILE A 212 5.24 30.04 26.43
CA ILE A 212 4.92 29.20 25.26
C ILE A 212 3.42 29.21 24.94
N PHE A 213 2.56 29.28 25.97
CA PHE A 213 1.10 29.31 25.79
C PHE A 213 0.57 30.69 25.38
N GLU A 214 1.24 31.79 25.72
CA GLU A 214 0.85 33.14 25.29
C GLU A 214 1.20 33.42 23.83
N ASP A 215 2.32 32.89 23.31
CA ASP A 215 2.76 33.11 21.93
C ASP A 215 1.85 32.44 20.88
N VAL A 216 1.13 31.37 21.23
CA VAL A 216 0.17 30.71 20.33
C VAL A 216 -1.08 31.57 20.07
N ASN A 217 -1.41 32.52 20.96
CA ASN A 217 -2.60 33.36 20.85
C ASN A 217 -2.33 34.73 20.20
N LYS A 218 -1.08 35.06 19.85
CA LYS A 218 -0.69 36.40 19.35
C LYS A 218 -0.21 36.45 17.90
N ALA A 219 -0.32 35.37 17.12
CA ALA A 219 -0.06 35.40 15.68
C ALA A 219 -1.35 35.75 14.90
N PRO A 220 -1.53 36.98 14.40
CA PRO A 220 -2.54 37.24 13.38
C PRO A 220 -2.10 36.60 12.06
N LEU A 221 -2.97 35.72 11.56
CA LEU A 221 -2.94 35.17 10.21
C LEU A 221 -3.05 36.36 9.22
N SER A 222 -1.91 36.90 8.80
CA SER A 222 -1.83 37.92 7.77
C SER A 222 -1.83 37.24 6.41
N THR A 223 -3.02 37.26 5.80
CA THR A 223 -3.25 37.14 4.38
C THR A 223 -2.42 38.18 3.63
N SER A 224 -1.38 37.74 2.92
CA SER A 224 -0.74 38.54 1.87
C SER A 224 -1.23 38.03 0.52
N SER A 225 -2.21 38.77 -0.01
CA SER A 225 -2.59 38.78 -1.41
C SER A 225 -1.38 39.10 -2.29
N THR A 226 -1.00 38.16 -3.16
CA THR A 226 -0.21 38.48 -4.35
C THR A 226 -1.00 38.05 -5.58
N SER A 227 -1.38 39.06 -6.34
CA SER A 227 -2.14 39.06 -7.59
C SER A 227 -1.46 38.28 -8.72
N LEU A 228 -2.23 37.44 -9.43
CA LEU A 228 -2.00 37.06 -10.83
C LEU A 228 -3.36 36.89 -11.56
N PRO A 229 -3.39 37.04 -12.90
CA PRO A 229 -4.47 37.71 -13.63
C PRO A 229 -5.66 36.81 -13.97
N LYS A 230 -6.81 37.47 -14.15
CA LYS A 230 -8.03 36.91 -14.73
C LYS A 230 -7.79 36.54 -16.19
N GLU A 231 -7.86 35.26 -16.53
CA GLU A 231 -8.45 34.83 -17.79
C GLU A 231 -9.49 33.74 -17.54
N SER A 232 -10.69 34.04 -18.03
CA SER A 232 -11.90 33.25 -17.98
C SER A 232 -11.82 32.01 -18.87
N LYS A 233 -12.20 30.85 -18.33
CA LYS A 233 -13.00 29.84 -19.06
C LYS A 233 -13.76 28.95 -18.08
N SER A 234 -15.07 29.05 -18.16
CA SER A 234 -16.09 28.30 -17.45
C SER A 234 -16.01 26.80 -17.73
N VAL A 235 -15.88 25.97 -16.70
CA VAL A 235 -16.31 24.57 -16.73
C VAL A 235 -17.06 24.31 -15.42
N LYS A 236 -18.36 24.02 -15.56
CA LYS A 236 -19.24 23.57 -14.48
C LYS A 236 -18.72 22.22 -13.96
N ASN A 237 -18.50 22.09 -12.66
CA ASN A 237 -18.38 20.80 -12.02
C ASN A 237 -19.44 20.71 -10.93
N ASP A 238 -20.38 19.81 -11.14
CA ASP A 238 -21.37 19.34 -10.18
C ASP A 238 -20.63 18.65 -9.02
N LEU A 239 -20.51 19.36 -7.91
CA LEU A 239 -20.14 18.79 -6.62
C LEU A 239 -21.41 18.20 -6.01
N SER A 240 -21.63 16.92 -6.29
CA SER A 240 -22.60 16.09 -5.58
C SER A 240 -22.27 16.11 -4.09
N ALA A 241 -23.27 16.48 -3.30
CA ALA A 241 -23.27 16.41 -1.85
C ALA A 241 -22.71 15.06 -1.37
N LYS A 242 -21.69 15.10 -0.52
CA LYS A 242 -21.39 13.97 0.34
C LYS A 242 -22.42 14.04 1.46
N GLU A 243 -23.44 13.22 1.36
CA GLU A 243 -24.31 12.94 2.49
C GLU A 243 -23.46 12.16 3.51
N ASP A 244 -23.33 12.73 4.71
CA ASP A 244 -22.71 12.05 5.83
C ASP A 244 -23.59 10.85 6.19
N LEU A 245 -22.99 9.66 6.26
CA LEU A 245 -23.65 8.41 6.64
C LEU A 245 -24.31 8.58 8.01
N SER A 246 -25.54 8.11 8.16
CA SER A 246 -26.24 8.20 9.45
C SER A 246 -25.61 7.25 10.48
N ASP A 247 -25.77 7.57 11.76
CA ASP A 247 -25.24 6.75 12.85
C ASP A 247 -25.75 5.29 12.79
N ASP A 248 -26.96 5.07 12.28
CA ASP A 248 -27.54 3.74 12.07
C ASP A 248 -26.81 2.94 10.98
N GLU A 249 -26.36 3.60 9.90
CA GLU A 249 -25.57 2.96 8.84
C GLU A 249 -24.14 2.64 9.33
N MET A 250 -23.61 3.44 10.25
CA MET A 250 -22.33 3.15 10.90
C MET A 250 -22.43 1.95 11.85
N ASP A 251 -23.51 1.83 12.61
CA ASP A 251 -23.72 0.70 13.51
C ASP A 251 -23.93 -0.63 12.76
N ASP A 252 -24.60 -0.61 11.61
CA ASP A 252 -24.74 -1.79 10.75
C ASP A 252 -23.39 -2.27 10.17
N ILE A 253 -22.47 -1.34 9.89
CA ILE A 253 -21.11 -1.65 9.43
C ILE A 253 -20.25 -2.23 10.58
N ILE A 254 -20.40 -1.69 11.80
CA ILE A 254 -19.56 -2.07 12.94
C ILE A 254 -20.04 -3.37 13.59
N PHE A 255 -21.35 -3.52 13.78
CA PHE A 255 -21.91 -4.62 14.58
C PHE A 255 -22.56 -5.73 13.74
N GLY A 256 -22.78 -5.50 12.45
CA GLY A 256 -23.48 -6.42 11.56
C GLY A 256 -24.97 -6.49 11.87
N ARG A 257 -25.80 -6.58 10.83
CA ARG A 257 -27.26 -6.70 10.96
C ARG A 257 -27.63 -7.79 11.97
N ARG A 258 -28.29 -7.40 13.05
CA ARG A 258 -28.98 -8.32 13.95
C ARG A 258 -30.34 -8.60 13.34
N ASP A 259 -30.46 -9.75 12.68
CA ASP A 259 -31.76 -10.33 12.31
C ASP A 259 -32.48 -10.89 13.56
#